data_AF-A0A2K1K1T1-F1
#
_entry.id   AF-A0A2K1K1T1-F1
#
_cell.length_a   1.000
_cell.length_b   1.000
_cell.length_c   1.000
_cell.angle_alpha   90.00
_cell.angle_beta   90.00
_cell.angle_gamma   90.00
#
_symmetry.space_group_name_H-M   'P 1'
#
loop_
_entity.id
_entity.type
_entity.pdbx_description
1 polymer ?
#
loop_
_entity_poly.entity_id
_entity_poly.type
_entity_poly.pdbx_seq_one_letter_code
_entity_poly.pdbx_strand_id
1 'polypeptide(L)'
;MAASLCCTPSPTFHTHAMIPSPSSSLQASLSNSFICKIRTNFRDPNKVKFYAILGKDTSVLPNRHCGNCSRLRIPWLPSVKTSNKISKHRALRDDTPASPPVVEETEGFEAEEVFTEVEDASSSTSLASPLKDFIIKAWDHKYLLSLAALYGIAPPSQGWENTGNYIQSIAVLATVITVHEAGHFLAARLQGIRVTKFAIGFGPTLAKWQGKEVEYSLRAIPLGGYVAFPDDGPQSGFKPDDPDLLMNRGILARALVISAGVIANIIFAYTILFGQVLTVGLVEQEYIPGVVIPEIIARSAASRGGLEAGDVVLSVAGKSLGATESSVFDLVDTIKDNPGRPLDFQIRREGFPDLLSIKITPDLAYDGAGKIGVQLSKNARLRRVKAANLGEATQKASNEFMRLTTTVTEGLKQIFLNFAQTADKLSGPVAIVAVGAEVAKSDIAGLFQFAAIVNINLAVVNTLPLPALDGGYFLLIALEALRGKKLPEGVEKGIMSSGILLLLAVGIVLMVRDTLNLGIVQELLR
;
A
#
# COMPACT_ATOMS: atom_id res chain seq x y z
N MET A 1 -18.05 -71.87 5.58
CA MET A 1 -19.25 -72.17 6.40
C MET A 1 -19.12 -71.44 7.73
N ALA A 2 -20.26 -71.24 8.43
CA ALA A 2 -20.42 -70.47 9.66
C ALA A 2 -20.27 -68.93 9.50
N ALA A 3 -21.26 -68.24 10.03
CA ALA A 3 -21.25 -66.82 10.38
C ALA A 3 -21.42 -66.72 11.90
N SER A 4 -20.86 -65.70 12.55
CA SER A 4 -21.57 -64.93 13.58
C SER A 4 -20.76 -63.72 14.08
N LEU A 5 -21.51 -62.68 14.41
CA LEU A 5 -21.19 -61.38 15.01
C LEU A 5 -20.19 -61.38 16.19
N CYS A 6 -19.42 -60.28 16.35
CA CYS A 6 -19.77 -59.21 17.31
C CYS A 6 -18.83 -57.97 17.32
N CYS A 7 -19.45 -56.82 17.61
CA CYS A 7 -18.97 -55.60 18.29
C CYS A 7 -17.72 -54.78 17.83
N THR A 8 -17.96 -53.46 17.77
CA THR A 8 -17.11 -52.25 17.68
C THR A 8 -16.18 -52.04 18.89
N PRO A 9 -15.16 -51.12 18.91
CA PRO A 9 -15.09 -49.84 18.16
C PRO A 9 -13.72 -49.33 17.60
N SER A 10 -13.81 -48.22 16.85
CA SER A 10 -12.84 -47.12 16.53
C SER A 10 -11.47 -47.09 17.27
N PRO A 11 -10.34 -46.54 16.69
CA PRO A 11 -10.36 -45.31 15.87
C PRO A 11 -9.24 -45.10 14.80
N THR A 12 -9.19 -43.85 14.28
CA THR A 12 -8.04 -43.05 13.76
C THR A 12 -7.52 -43.12 12.30
N PHE A 13 -7.52 -41.91 11.68
CA PHE A 13 -6.51 -41.27 10.80
C PHE A 13 -6.30 -41.63 9.30
N HIS A 14 -6.20 -40.54 8.49
CA HIS A 14 -5.50 -40.40 7.19
C HIS A 14 -6.04 -41.23 5.98
N THR A 15 -5.92 -40.87 4.69
CA THR A 15 -5.24 -39.77 3.96
C THR A 15 -5.78 -39.59 2.51
N HIS A 16 -5.42 -38.48 1.85
CA HIS A 16 -5.22 -38.27 0.39
C HIS A 16 -6.34 -38.49 -0.67
N ALA A 17 -6.71 -37.36 -1.30
CA ALA A 17 -6.66 -37.05 -2.75
C ALA A 17 -7.13 -38.06 -3.83
N MET A 18 -7.99 -37.57 -4.74
CA MET A 18 -7.70 -37.51 -6.20
C MET A 18 -8.71 -36.65 -6.98
N ILE A 19 -8.21 -35.95 -8.01
CA ILE A 19 -8.98 -35.23 -9.04
C ILE A 19 -9.19 -36.20 -10.23
N PRO A 20 -10.36 -36.20 -10.90
CA PRO A 20 -10.36 -35.83 -12.32
C PRO A 20 -11.60 -35.05 -12.78
N SER A 21 -11.38 -34.10 -13.69
CA SER A 21 -12.34 -33.78 -14.78
C SER A 21 -11.89 -34.53 -16.05
N PRO A 22 -12.77 -34.75 -17.04
CA PRO A 22 -12.85 -33.76 -18.12
C PRO A 22 -14.25 -33.57 -18.76
N SER A 23 -14.31 -32.66 -19.73
CA SER A 23 -15.47 -32.20 -20.50
C SER A 23 -16.06 -33.21 -21.51
N SER A 24 -17.38 -33.18 -21.74
CA SER A 24 -17.98 -32.59 -22.97
C SER A 24 -19.51 -32.79 -23.13
N SER A 25 -20.13 -31.74 -23.69
CA SER A 25 -21.46 -31.57 -24.30
C SER A 25 -22.43 -32.75 -24.54
N LEU A 26 -23.71 -32.53 -24.20
CA LEU A 26 -24.87 -32.97 -24.99
C LEU A 26 -26.00 -31.92 -24.89
N GLN A 27 -26.60 -31.55 -26.03
CA GLN A 27 -27.66 -30.52 -26.16
C GLN A 27 -29.07 -31.13 -26.34
N ALA A 28 -30.09 -30.27 -26.20
CA ALA A 28 -31.55 -30.44 -26.35
C ALA A 28 -32.31 -30.65 -25.01
N SER A 29 -33.43 -29.98 -24.71
CA SER A 29 -34.30 -29.11 -25.54
C SER A 29 -34.82 -27.89 -24.76
N LEU A 30 -35.32 -26.88 -25.48
CA LEU A 30 -35.92 -25.63 -24.98
C LEU A 30 -37.29 -25.92 -24.30
N SER A 31 -37.93 -25.10 -23.46
CA SER A 31 -37.81 -23.67 -23.13
C SER A 31 -38.37 -23.42 -21.71
N ASN A 32 -38.42 -22.24 -21.09
CA ASN A 32 -38.04 -20.88 -21.48
C ASN A 32 -37.72 -20.03 -20.22
N SER A 33 -36.79 -19.07 -20.29
CA SER A 33 -36.44 -18.19 -19.15
C SER A 33 -36.15 -16.76 -19.60
N PHE A 34 -36.85 -15.78 -19.03
CA PHE A 34 -36.64 -14.35 -19.34
C PHE A 34 -35.30 -13.84 -18.80
N ILE A 35 -34.44 -13.33 -19.69
CA ILE A 35 -33.20 -12.63 -19.33
C ILE A 35 -33.47 -11.13 -19.26
N CYS A 36 -33.41 -10.55 -18.06
CA CYS A 36 -33.49 -9.10 -17.88
C CYS A 36 -32.10 -8.47 -18.10
N LYS A 37 -31.91 -7.75 -19.21
CA LYS A 37 -30.62 -7.13 -19.57
C LYS A 37 -30.57 -5.69 -19.09
N ILE A 38 -29.99 -5.46 -17.92
CA ILE A 38 -29.80 -4.11 -17.35
C ILE A 38 -28.70 -3.38 -18.13
N ARG A 39 -29.00 -2.18 -18.64
CA ARG A 39 -28.02 -1.28 -19.28
C ARG A 39 -28.06 0.07 -18.58
N THR A 40 -27.17 0.27 -17.61
CA THR A 40 -26.99 1.54 -16.89
C THR A 40 -26.32 2.58 -17.80
N ASN A 41 -26.99 3.70 -18.07
CA ASN A 41 -26.38 4.82 -18.76
C ASN A 41 -25.79 5.79 -17.72
N PHE A 42 -24.47 5.90 -17.67
CA PHE A 42 -23.76 6.66 -16.62
C PHE A 42 -23.67 8.16 -16.96
N ARG A 43 -24.74 8.91 -16.65
CA ARG A 43 -24.70 10.37 -16.39
C ARG A 43 -25.79 10.70 -15.35
N ASP A 44 -25.36 11.30 -14.24
CA ASP A 44 -26.12 11.68 -13.03
C ASP A 44 -26.54 10.53 -12.06
N PRO A 45 -25.94 10.43 -10.84
CA PRO A 45 -26.27 9.39 -9.86
C PRO A 45 -27.67 9.49 -9.21
N ASN A 46 -28.33 10.65 -9.28
CA ASN A 46 -29.53 10.92 -8.45
C ASN A 46 -30.87 10.80 -9.19
N LYS A 47 -30.90 10.31 -10.44
CA LYS A 47 -32.14 10.12 -11.23
C LYS A 47 -32.22 8.74 -11.90
N VAL A 48 -32.62 7.72 -11.14
CA VAL A 48 -32.92 6.38 -11.71
C VAL A 48 -34.28 6.39 -12.40
N LYS A 49 -34.30 6.45 -13.74
CA LYS A 49 -35.49 6.17 -14.56
C LYS A 49 -35.52 4.69 -14.96
N PHE A 50 -36.58 3.98 -14.57
CA PHE A 50 -36.83 2.60 -15.02
C PHE A 50 -37.55 2.59 -16.37
N TYR A 51 -36.95 1.96 -17.38
CA TYR A 51 -37.60 1.70 -18.66
C TYR A 51 -37.95 0.23 -18.79
N ALA A 52 -39.24 -0.08 -18.91
CA ALA A 52 -39.73 -1.40 -19.31
C ALA A 52 -40.05 -1.36 -20.81
N ILE A 53 -39.18 -1.92 -21.65
CA ILE A 53 -39.46 -2.09 -23.08
C ILE A 53 -40.32 -3.35 -23.22
N LEU A 54 -41.64 -3.17 -23.29
CA LEU A 54 -42.56 -4.22 -23.71
C LEU A 54 -42.52 -4.34 -25.23
N GLY A 55 -41.87 -5.40 -25.74
CA GLY A 55 -41.99 -5.78 -27.13
C GLY A 55 -43.44 -6.14 -27.46
N LYS A 56 -44.05 -5.41 -28.39
CA LYS A 56 -45.30 -5.83 -29.01
C LYS A 56 -44.98 -6.85 -30.10
N ASP A 57 -45.23 -8.13 -29.81
CA ASP A 57 -45.73 -9.05 -30.83
C ASP A 57 -47.23 -9.25 -30.58
N THR A 58 -48.03 -8.83 -31.56
CA THR A 58 -49.49 -8.84 -31.48
C THR A 58 -50.08 -10.09 -32.13
N SER A 59 -50.53 -11.05 -31.32
CA SER A 59 -51.46 -12.09 -31.77
C SER A 59 -52.40 -12.58 -30.66
N VAL A 60 -53.64 -12.08 -30.73
CA VAL A 60 -54.91 -12.81 -30.53
C VAL A 60 -55.06 -13.76 -29.31
N LEU A 61 -55.78 -13.26 -28.30
CA LEU A 61 -56.52 -13.97 -27.23
C LEU A 61 -57.41 -15.14 -27.76
N PRO A 62 -57.74 -16.21 -26.98
CA PRO A 62 -58.65 -16.03 -25.83
C PRO A 62 -58.60 -17.03 -24.63
N ASN A 63 -59.17 -16.54 -23.52
CA ASN A 63 -59.89 -17.27 -22.45
C ASN A 63 -59.32 -18.57 -21.83
N ARG A 64 -58.87 -18.47 -20.57
CA ARG A 64 -59.51 -19.18 -19.42
C ARG A 64 -59.01 -18.65 -18.06
N HIS A 65 -59.81 -18.85 -17.01
CA HIS A 65 -59.52 -18.39 -15.65
C HIS A 65 -58.43 -19.24 -14.95
N CYS A 66 -57.51 -18.55 -14.27
CA CYS A 66 -56.98 -18.92 -12.94
C CYS A 66 -57.04 -17.63 -12.08
N GLY A 67 -57.42 -17.63 -10.80
CA GLY A 67 -57.51 -18.74 -9.86
C GLY A 67 -56.34 -18.67 -8.87
N ASN A 68 -56.51 -17.93 -7.78
CA ASN A 68 -55.59 -17.78 -6.65
C ASN A 68 -54.08 -17.57 -6.96
N CYS A 69 -53.67 -16.31 -7.14
CA CYS A 69 -52.29 -15.91 -6.83
C CYS A 69 -52.13 -15.69 -5.32
N SER A 70 -51.62 -16.71 -4.63
CA SER A 70 -51.16 -16.62 -3.24
C SER A 70 -50.13 -15.49 -3.06
N ARG A 71 -50.26 -14.72 -1.98
CA ARG A 71 -49.35 -13.61 -1.66
C ARG A 71 -47.92 -14.10 -1.45
N LEU A 72 -46.99 -13.78 -2.35
CA LEU A 72 -45.57 -13.79 -2.02
C LEU A 72 -45.23 -12.52 -1.22
N ARG A 73 -45.17 -12.64 0.12
CA ARG A 73 -44.66 -11.55 0.98
C ARG A 73 -43.13 -11.57 0.92
N ILE A 74 -42.54 -10.51 0.36
CA ILE A 74 -41.10 -10.20 0.55
C ILE A 74 -41.02 -9.21 1.73
N PRO A 75 -40.23 -9.46 2.80
CA PRO A 75 -40.41 -8.74 4.07
C PRO A 75 -39.94 -7.27 4.12
N TRP A 76 -39.42 -6.70 3.03
CA TRP A 76 -38.74 -5.39 3.01
C TRP A 76 -39.19 -4.48 1.85
N LEU A 77 -40.50 -4.32 1.66
CA LEU A 77 -41.06 -3.22 0.86
C LEU A 77 -42.29 -2.59 1.53
N PRO A 78 -42.33 -1.26 1.77
CA PRO A 78 -43.54 -0.57 2.18
C PRO A 78 -44.54 -0.49 1.01
N SER A 79 -45.84 -0.53 1.33
CA SER A 79 -46.90 -0.58 0.33
C SER A 79 -47.04 0.73 -0.46
N VAL A 80 -46.79 0.68 -1.76
CA VAL A 80 -47.03 1.82 -2.66
C VAL A 80 -48.53 2.03 -2.85
N LYS A 81 -49.05 3.19 -2.45
CA LYS A 81 -50.39 3.65 -2.84
C LYS A 81 -50.37 4.02 -4.32
N THR A 82 -51.16 3.35 -5.14
CA THR A 82 -51.41 3.74 -6.53
C THR A 82 -52.34 4.95 -6.58
N SER A 83 -51.85 6.06 -7.15
CA SER A 83 -52.67 7.24 -7.47
C SER A 83 -53.07 7.20 -8.95
N ASN A 84 -54.33 6.88 -9.23
CA ASN A 84 -54.87 6.97 -10.58
C ASN A 84 -55.13 8.45 -10.94
N LYS A 85 -54.39 8.98 -11.91
CA LYS A 85 -54.84 10.12 -12.72
C LYS A 85 -54.87 9.73 -14.19
N ILE A 86 -56.09 9.57 -14.71
CA ILE A 86 -56.38 9.37 -16.13
C ILE A 86 -56.57 10.76 -16.74
N SER A 87 -55.71 11.16 -17.68
CA SER A 87 -55.98 12.29 -18.58
C SER A 87 -56.49 11.76 -19.93
N LYS A 88 -57.69 12.17 -20.31
CA LYS A 88 -58.28 11.87 -21.62
C LYS A 88 -57.73 12.85 -22.66
N HIS A 89 -57.15 12.37 -23.74
CA HIS A 89 -57.05 13.15 -24.98
C HIS A 89 -58.25 12.82 -25.88
N ARG A 90 -58.96 13.87 -26.32
CA ARG A 90 -60.06 13.79 -27.28
C ARG A 90 -59.59 14.45 -28.58
N ALA A 91 -59.67 13.72 -29.69
CA ALA A 91 -59.36 14.26 -31.00
C ALA A 91 -60.44 15.23 -31.51
N LEU A 92 -60.02 16.19 -32.33
CA LEU A 92 -60.86 16.94 -33.27
C LEU A 92 -60.18 16.88 -34.65
N ARG A 93 -61.01 16.93 -35.71
CA ARG A 93 -60.64 16.68 -37.11
C ARG A 93 -60.45 17.96 -37.92
N ASP A 94 -59.68 17.81 -39.00
CA ASP A 94 -59.83 18.35 -40.37
C ASP A 94 -60.46 19.74 -40.58
N ASP A 95 -59.75 20.61 -41.31
CA ASP A 95 -60.10 20.94 -42.71
C ASP A 95 -58.89 21.53 -43.48
N THR A 96 -58.90 21.43 -44.81
CA THR A 96 -57.79 21.75 -45.78
C THR A 96 -58.24 22.88 -46.76
N PRO A 97 -57.52 23.33 -47.84
CA PRO A 97 -56.24 22.88 -48.43
C PRO A 97 -55.26 23.95 -49.06
N ALA A 98 -54.09 23.44 -49.50
CA ALA A 98 -53.30 23.80 -50.71
C ALA A 98 -52.42 25.09 -50.84
N SER A 99 -51.08 24.90 -50.84
CA SER A 99 -50.15 25.29 -51.94
C SER A 99 -48.72 24.69 -51.72
N PRO A 100 -47.90 24.42 -52.77
CA PRO A 100 -46.59 23.74 -52.64
C PRO A 100 -45.39 24.63 -53.06
N PRO A 101 -44.14 24.10 -53.13
CA PRO A 101 -43.10 24.27 -52.12
C PRO A 101 -42.01 25.31 -52.48
N VAL A 102 -41.24 25.73 -51.48
CA VAL A 102 -39.88 26.31 -51.67
C VAL A 102 -38.91 25.53 -50.80
N VAL A 103 -37.75 25.21 -51.35
CA VAL A 103 -36.65 24.48 -50.70
C VAL A 103 -35.66 25.49 -50.13
N GLU A 104 -35.29 25.36 -48.86
CA GLU A 104 -34.01 25.85 -48.36
C GLU A 104 -33.54 24.98 -47.19
N GLU A 105 -32.35 24.39 -47.33
CA GLU A 105 -31.65 23.71 -46.23
C GLU A 105 -31.00 24.78 -45.33
N THR A 106 -31.26 24.76 -44.03
CA THR A 106 -30.34 25.37 -43.05
C THR A 106 -30.35 24.63 -41.71
N GLU A 107 -29.16 24.13 -41.39
CA GLU A 107 -28.52 23.94 -40.08
C GLU A 107 -29.40 23.89 -38.81
N GLY A 108 -29.29 22.76 -38.10
CA GLY A 108 -30.00 22.54 -36.84
C GLY A 108 -29.46 23.37 -35.68
N PHE A 109 -30.32 24.21 -35.11
CA PHE A 109 -30.14 24.79 -33.77
C PHE A 109 -30.60 23.78 -32.71
N GLU A 110 -29.74 23.48 -31.73
CA GLU A 110 -30.18 22.83 -30.48
C GLU A 110 -30.88 23.87 -29.60
N ALA A 111 -32.02 23.48 -29.01
CA ALA A 111 -32.85 24.37 -28.21
C ALA A 111 -32.36 24.50 -26.77
N GLU A 112 -32.49 25.73 -26.27
CA GLU A 112 -32.20 26.18 -24.91
C GLU A 112 -33.24 25.64 -23.90
N GLU A 113 -32.83 24.83 -22.91
CA GLU A 113 -33.67 24.54 -21.73
C GLU A 113 -33.22 25.40 -20.54
N VAL A 114 -33.97 26.48 -20.32
CA VAL A 114 -33.91 27.32 -19.11
C VAL A 114 -34.45 26.55 -17.91
N PHE A 115 -33.69 26.49 -16.81
CA PHE A 115 -34.25 26.24 -15.49
C PHE A 115 -33.71 27.23 -14.46
N THR A 116 -34.63 27.97 -13.86
CA THR A 116 -34.42 28.93 -12.78
C THR A 116 -34.16 28.21 -11.45
N GLU A 117 -33.21 28.73 -10.66
CA GLU A 117 -33.13 28.43 -9.23
C GLU A 117 -34.34 29.02 -8.49
N VAL A 118 -34.82 28.30 -7.47
CA VAL A 118 -35.79 28.80 -6.48
C VAL A 118 -35.16 28.56 -5.11
N GLU A 119 -35.14 29.61 -4.30
CA GLU A 119 -34.49 29.66 -2.99
C GLU A 119 -35.11 28.73 -1.92
N ASP A 120 -34.38 28.62 -0.81
CA ASP A 120 -34.63 27.86 0.40
C ASP A 120 -36.11 27.61 0.79
N ALA A 121 -36.41 26.34 1.05
CA ALA A 121 -37.55 25.92 1.86
C ALA A 121 -37.11 24.91 2.94
N SER A 122 -36.77 25.44 4.11
CA SER A 122 -36.53 24.65 5.31
C SER A 122 -37.77 23.85 5.71
N SER A 123 -37.70 22.52 5.61
CA SER A 123 -38.68 21.64 6.27
C SER A 123 -38.07 20.31 6.67
N SER A 124 -38.25 19.96 7.94
CA SER A 124 -37.80 18.72 8.54
C SER A 124 -38.63 17.53 8.05
N THR A 125 -37.99 16.51 7.47
CA THR A 125 -38.57 15.16 7.38
C THR A 125 -37.51 14.09 7.64
N SER A 126 -37.80 13.24 8.63
CA SER A 126 -36.85 12.26 9.16
C SER A 126 -36.75 11.00 8.28
N LEU A 127 -35.58 10.77 7.68
CA LEU A 127 -35.18 9.47 7.12
C LEU A 127 -33.98 8.94 7.90
N ALA A 128 -34.26 8.37 9.07
CA ALA A 128 -33.25 7.88 10.02
C ALA A 128 -33.68 6.55 10.66
N SER A 129 -33.37 5.43 9.99
CA SER A 129 -33.34 4.04 10.48
C SER A 129 -33.13 3.16 9.24
N PRO A 130 -32.02 2.39 9.09
CA PRO A 130 -31.45 1.53 10.14
C PRO A 130 -29.98 1.83 10.48
N LEU A 131 -29.32 2.72 9.74
CA LEU A 131 -27.88 3.01 9.89
C LEU A 131 -27.57 3.70 11.22
N LYS A 132 -28.50 4.55 11.71
CA LYS A 132 -28.44 5.14 13.05
C LYS A 132 -28.57 4.09 14.14
N ASP A 133 -29.48 3.12 14.00
CA ASP A 133 -29.65 2.04 14.98
C ASP A 133 -28.49 1.05 14.98
N PHE A 134 -27.84 0.83 13.83
CA PHE A 134 -26.59 0.06 13.75
C PHE A 134 -25.44 0.79 14.47
N ILE A 135 -25.27 2.10 14.23
CA ILE A 135 -24.26 2.92 14.91
C ILE A 135 -24.51 3.00 16.42
N ILE A 136 -25.78 3.17 16.85
CA ILE A 136 -26.16 3.24 18.27
C ILE A 136 -26.00 1.87 18.95
N LYS A 137 -26.39 0.76 18.32
CA LYS A 137 -26.17 -0.59 18.88
C LYS A 137 -24.70 -1.01 18.89
N ALA A 138 -23.89 -0.54 17.93
CA ALA A 138 -22.43 -0.70 17.97
C ALA A 138 -21.78 0.10 19.11
N TRP A 139 -22.51 1.06 19.70
CA TRP A 139 -22.07 1.90 20.82
C TRP A 139 -22.55 1.41 22.19
N ASP A 140 -23.39 0.38 22.25
CA ASP A 140 -24.14 0.10 23.48
C ASP A 140 -23.44 -0.91 24.44
N HIS A 141 -23.46 -0.54 25.72
CA HIS A 141 -23.04 -1.26 26.93
C HIS A 141 -21.66 -1.95 27.06
N LYS A 142 -20.90 -2.27 25.99
CA LYS A 142 -19.51 -2.80 26.15
C LYS A 142 -18.42 -1.72 26.13
N TYR A 143 -18.66 -0.57 25.50
CA TYR A 143 -17.66 0.52 25.42
C TYR A 143 -17.64 1.47 26.64
N LEU A 144 -18.69 1.50 27.48
CA LEU A 144 -18.69 2.35 28.68
C LEU A 144 -17.62 1.93 29.71
N LEU A 145 -17.23 0.64 29.75
CA LEU A 145 -16.07 0.20 30.54
C LEU A 145 -14.74 0.71 29.98
N SER A 146 -14.63 0.99 28.68
CA SER A 146 -13.44 1.62 28.09
C SER A 146 -13.35 3.13 28.37
N LEU A 147 -14.49 3.80 28.62
CA LEU A 147 -14.50 5.19 29.08
C LEU A 147 -14.13 5.33 30.58
N ALA A 148 -14.36 4.31 31.40
CA ALA A 148 -13.82 4.27 32.77
C ALA A 148 -12.28 4.16 32.80
N ALA A 149 -11.67 3.52 31.79
CA ALA A 149 -10.21 3.44 31.67
C ALA A 149 -9.54 4.81 31.39
N LEU A 150 -10.29 5.77 30.82
CA LEU A 150 -9.85 7.17 30.65
C LEU A 150 -9.69 7.94 31.98
N TYR A 151 -10.17 7.38 33.10
CA TYR A 151 -10.03 7.94 34.45
C TYR A 151 -9.17 7.08 35.40
N GLY A 152 -8.38 6.14 34.87
CA GLY A 152 -7.26 5.55 35.61
C GLY A 152 -7.62 4.54 36.71
N ILE A 153 -8.77 3.84 36.61
CA ILE A 153 -9.17 2.77 37.54
C ILE A 153 -9.14 1.41 36.84
N ALA A 154 -7.96 0.97 36.41
CA ALA A 154 -7.67 -0.40 36.01
C ALA A 154 -6.18 -0.72 36.27
N PRO A 155 -5.83 -1.90 36.82
CA PRO A 155 -4.44 -2.21 37.15
C PRO A 155 -3.58 -2.40 35.88
N PRO A 156 -2.28 -2.06 35.93
CA PRO A 156 -1.41 -2.10 34.75
C PRO A 156 -0.97 -3.53 34.43
N SER A 157 -1.59 -4.14 33.42
CA SER A 157 -1.07 -5.35 32.78
C SER A 157 -1.10 -5.23 31.25
N GLN A 158 0.07 -4.96 30.67
CA GLN A 158 0.52 -5.29 29.30
C GLN A 158 -0.21 -4.67 28.08
N GLY A 159 -1.36 -4.00 28.23
CA GLY A 159 -2.09 -3.41 27.08
C GLY A 159 -1.49 -2.11 26.51
N TRP A 160 -1.07 -1.18 27.37
CA TRP A 160 -0.91 0.24 27.00
C TRP A 160 0.49 0.64 26.48
N GLU A 161 1.54 -0.12 26.81
CA GLU A 161 2.91 0.14 26.32
C GLU A 161 2.97 0.01 24.78
N ASN A 162 2.22 -0.94 24.22
CA ASN A 162 2.14 -1.12 22.77
C ASN A 162 1.47 0.07 22.07
N THR A 163 0.47 0.71 22.71
CA THR A 163 -0.24 1.88 22.15
C THR A 163 0.70 3.06 21.93
N GLY A 164 1.63 3.31 22.86
CA GLY A 164 2.64 4.36 22.71
C GLY A 164 3.53 4.17 21.49
N ASN A 165 3.91 2.92 21.20
CA ASN A 165 4.75 2.57 20.05
C ASN A 165 4.04 2.81 18.70
N TYR A 166 2.75 2.47 18.60
CA TYR A 166 1.94 2.80 17.42
C TYR A 166 1.80 4.32 17.22
N ILE A 167 1.59 5.08 18.30
CA ILE A 167 1.53 6.55 18.23
C ILE A 167 2.86 7.12 17.74
N GLN A 168 4.00 6.63 18.24
CA GLN A 168 5.33 7.05 17.77
C GLN A 168 5.55 6.73 16.29
N SER A 169 5.19 5.52 15.84
CA SER A 169 5.29 5.16 14.42
C SER A 169 4.42 6.05 13.52
N ILE A 170 3.17 6.28 13.90
CA ILE A 170 2.26 7.19 13.18
C ILE A 170 2.81 8.62 13.17
N ALA A 171 3.38 9.11 14.27
CA ALA A 171 4.01 10.42 14.34
C ALA A 171 5.23 10.54 13.42
N VAL A 172 6.05 9.49 13.30
CA VAL A 172 7.14 9.44 12.31
C VAL A 172 6.58 9.56 10.89
N LEU A 173 5.60 8.73 10.52
CA LEU A 173 4.99 8.79 9.17
C LEU A 173 4.38 10.15 8.87
N ALA A 174 3.61 10.71 9.80
CA ALA A 174 3.02 12.04 9.68
C ALA A 174 4.09 13.13 9.50
N THR A 175 5.23 13.02 10.20
CA THR A 175 6.36 13.95 10.08
C THR A 175 7.02 13.83 8.70
N VAL A 176 7.30 12.62 8.21
CA VAL A 176 7.88 12.40 6.87
C VAL A 176 7.00 13.02 5.79
N ILE A 177 5.70 12.75 5.83
CA ILE A 177 4.75 13.28 4.84
C ILE A 177 4.62 14.81 4.97
N THR A 178 4.58 15.36 6.20
CA THR A 178 4.54 16.81 6.40
C THR A 178 5.78 17.51 5.84
N VAL A 179 6.96 16.90 5.95
CA VAL A 179 8.21 17.43 5.36
C VAL A 179 8.17 17.40 3.83
N HIS A 180 7.61 16.34 3.24
CA HIS A 180 7.36 16.25 1.80
C HIS A 180 6.49 17.40 1.29
N GLU A 181 5.29 17.58 1.88
CA GLU A 181 4.37 18.66 1.53
C GLU A 181 5.00 20.05 1.78
N ALA A 182 5.76 20.20 2.87
CA ALA A 182 6.47 21.44 3.18
C ALA A 182 7.53 21.78 2.11
N GLY A 183 8.10 20.79 1.43
CA GLY A 183 8.98 20.99 0.27
C GLY A 183 8.28 21.72 -0.87
N HIS A 184 7.16 21.19 -1.37
CA HIS A 184 6.36 21.83 -2.42
C HIS A 184 5.86 23.21 -1.98
N PHE A 185 5.36 23.32 -0.74
CA PHE A 185 4.87 24.57 -0.18
C PHE A 185 5.94 25.65 -0.16
N LEU A 186 7.13 25.35 0.40
CA LEU A 186 8.23 26.29 0.49
C LEU A 186 8.73 26.71 -0.89
N ALA A 187 8.90 25.76 -1.81
CA ALA A 187 9.32 26.04 -3.18
C ALA A 187 8.32 26.90 -3.97
N ALA A 188 7.02 26.72 -3.75
CA ALA A 188 5.99 27.56 -4.33
C ALA A 188 6.06 28.99 -3.75
N ARG A 189 6.10 29.13 -2.41
CA ARG A 189 6.15 30.43 -1.72
C ARG A 189 7.40 31.23 -2.08
N LEU A 190 8.58 30.60 -2.18
CA LEU A 190 9.83 31.25 -2.57
C LEU A 190 9.82 31.77 -4.02
N GLN A 191 8.96 31.21 -4.88
CA GLN A 191 8.76 31.64 -6.27
C GLN A 191 7.52 32.54 -6.46
N GLY A 192 6.93 33.02 -5.36
CA GLY A 192 5.72 33.84 -5.38
C GLY A 192 4.50 33.13 -5.99
N ILE A 193 4.48 31.80 -6.02
CA ILE A 193 3.36 31.01 -6.54
C ILE A 193 2.30 30.93 -5.45
N ARG A 194 1.03 31.11 -5.83
CA ARG A 194 -0.08 31.04 -4.87
C ARG A 194 -0.36 29.60 -4.49
N VAL A 195 -0.62 29.41 -3.19
CA VAL A 195 -1.07 28.16 -2.59
C VAL A 195 -2.35 28.48 -1.86
N THR A 196 -3.40 27.67 -2.03
CA THR A 196 -4.69 27.92 -1.37
C THR A 196 -4.83 27.13 -0.08
N LYS A 197 -4.30 25.90 -0.02
CA LYS A 197 -4.42 25.02 1.15
C LYS A 197 -3.13 24.23 1.40
N PHE A 198 -2.84 24.03 2.68
CA PHE A 198 -1.83 23.10 3.18
C PHE A 198 -2.53 22.14 4.14
N ALA A 199 -2.63 20.86 3.78
CA ALA A 199 -3.35 19.86 4.55
C ALA A 199 -2.42 18.74 5.01
N ILE A 200 -2.46 18.42 6.30
CA ILE A 200 -1.85 17.22 6.87
C ILE A 200 -2.96 16.20 7.11
N GLY A 201 -2.81 15.04 6.47
CA GLY A 201 -3.74 13.91 6.53
C GLY A 201 -4.88 13.94 5.51
N PHE A 202 -5.74 12.91 5.59
CA PHE A 202 -6.95 12.73 4.78
C PHE A 202 -8.21 12.61 5.66
N GLY A 203 -9.38 12.65 5.02
CA GLY A 203 -10.67 12.52 5.70
C GLY A 203 -11.17 13.84 6.32
N PRO A 204 -12.08 13.79 7.31
CA PRO A 204 -12.67 14.98 7.90
C PRO A 204 -11.63 15.84 8.63
N THR A 205 -11.82 17.15 8.56
CA THR A 205 -10.96 18.16 9.20
C THR A 205 -11.19 18.17 10.71
N LEU A 206 -10.13 17.90 11.49
CA LEU A 206 -10.13 18.00 12.95
C LEU A 206 -9.90 19.44 13.41
N ALA A 207 -8.96 20.13 12.77
CA ALA A 207 -8.64 21.53 13.02
C ALA A 207 -8.35 22.24 11.71
N LYS A 208 -8.77 23.51 11.61
CA LYS A 208 -8.43 24.39 10.49
C LYS A 208 -8.05 25.77 11.00
N TRP A 209 -7.10 26.39 10.33
CA TRP A 209 -6.66 27.75 10.59
C TRP A 209 -6.50 28.49 9.26
N GLN A 210 -7.27 29.57 9.09
CA GLN A 210 -7.19 30.40 7.89
C GLN A 210 -6.07 31.44 8.07
N GLY A 211 -4.97 31.26 7.34
CA GLY A 211 -3.94 32.28 7.18
C GLY A 211 -4.38 33.36 6.18
N LYS A 212 -3.49 34.32 5.91
CA LYS A 212 -3.75 35.43 4.97
C LYS A 212 -4.13 34.97 3.56
N GLU A 213 -3.43 33.94 3.08
CA GLU A 213 -3.56 33.41 1.69
C GLU A 213 -3.77 31.90 1.66
N VAL A 214 -3.50 31.19 2.77
CA VAL A 214 -3.41 29.72 2.85
C VAL A 214 -4.31 29.21 3.98
N GLU A 215 -5.20 28.27 3.68
CA GLU A 215 -5.91 27.47 4.69
C GLU A 215 -5.01 26.32 5.16
N TYR A 216 -4.63 26.32 6.44
CA TYR A 216 -3.92 25.20 7.06
C TYR A 216 -4.94 24.26 7.71
N SER A 217 -4.85 22.96 7.44
CA SER A 217 -5.79 21.98 8.00
C SER A 217 -5.10 20.70 8.49
N LEU A 218 -5.55 20.21 9.64
CA LEU A 218 -5.22 18.90 10.19
C LEU A 218 -6.44 18.00 10.06
N ARG A 219 -6.29 16.84 9.44
CA ARG A 219 -7.37 15.88 9.15
C ARG A 219 -7.20 14.58 9.92
N ALA A 220 -8.28 13.81 10.03
CA ALA A 220 -8.37 12.67 10.93
C ALA A 220 -7.43 11.49 10.63
N ILE A 221 -7.02 11.30 9.37
CA ILE A 221 -6.16 10.18 8.96
C ILE A 221 -4.76 10.71 8.63
N PRO A 222 -3.75 10.53 9.50
CA PRO A 222 -2.40 11.11 9.32
C PRO A 222 -1.53 10.41 8.25
N LEU A 223 -2.13 9.58 7.39
CA LEU A 223 -1.46 8.80 6.34
C LEU A 223 -1.52 9.52 4.99
N GLY A 224 -1.12 10.80 4.98
CA GLY A 224 -1.11 11.62 3.76
C GLY A 224 -0.99 13.11 4.04
N GLY A 225 -1.09 13.88 2.97
CA GLY A 225 -1.10 15.34 2.96
C GLY A 225 -1.42 15.82 1.54
N TYR A 226 -1.59 17.13 1.37
CA TYR A 226 -1.54 17.77 0.05
C TYR A 226 -1.34 19.28 0.17
N VAL A 227 -0.62 19.85 -0.80
CA VAL A 227 -0.60 21.29 -1.10
C VAL A 227 -1.54 21.56 -2.28
N ALA A 228 -2.61 22.33 -2.07
CA ALA A 228 -3.54 22.69 -3.16
C ALA A 228 -3.14 23.99 -3.84
N PHE A 229 -3.07 23.95 -5.17
CA PHE A 229 -2.83 25.11 -6.01
C PHE A 229 -4.18 25.69 -6.47
N PRO A 230 -4.28 26.99 -6.78
CA PRO A 230 -5.54 27.57 -7.26
C PRO A 230 -5.97 27.06 -8.65
N ASP A 231 -5.14 26.24 -9.29
CA ASP A 231 -5.39 25.57 -10.57
C ASP A 231 -6.35 24.36 -10.44
N ASP A 232 -6.61 23.90 -9.21
CA ASP A 232 -7.31 22.63 -8.90
C ASP A 232 -8.85 22.72 -8.97
N GLY A 233 -9.46 23.84 -9.40
CA GLY A 233 -10.91 23.87 -9.63
C GLY A 233 -11.50 25.19 -10.16
N PRO A 234 -12.66 25.13 -10.84
CA PRO A 234 -13.32 26.29 -11.47
C PRO A 234 -13.91 27.32 -10.47
N GLN A 235 -13.80 27.07 -9.16
CA GLN A 235 -14.25 27.97 -8.09
C GLN A 235 -13.10 28.67 -7.36
N SER A 236 -11.86 28.63 -7.89
CA SER A 236 -10.71 29.20 -7.18
C SER A 236 -10.75 30.73 -7.04
N GLY A 237 -11.60 31.42 -7.81
CA GLY A 237 -11.78 32.87 -7.76
C GLY A 237 -10.65 33.67 -8.44
N PHE A 238 -9.65 32.99 -8.99
CA PHE A 238 -8.54 33.59 -9.73
C PHE A 238 -8.80 33.57 -11.24
N LYS A 239 -8.19 34.51 -11.96
CA LYS A 239 -8.25 34.52 -13.43
C LYS A 239 -7.36 33.41 -13.98
N PRO A 240 -7.78 32.63 -15.01
CA PRO A 240 -6.95 31.58 -15.60
C PRO A 240 -5.58 32.06 -16.12
N ASP A 241 -5.46 33.33 -16.50
CA ASP A 241 -4.21 33.95 -16.97
C ASP A 241 -3.37 34.60 -15.86
N ASP A 242 -3.71 34.41 -14.58
CA ASP A 242 -2.95 34.99 -13.46
C ASP A 242 -1.52 34.40 -13.44
N PRO A 243 -0.47 35.24 -13.49
CA PRO A 243 0.90 34.75 -13.61
C PRO A 243 1.36 33.96 -12.39
N ASP A 244 0.75 34.13 -11.21
CA ASP A 244 1.13 33.46 -9.96
C ASP A 244 0.52 32.04 -9.80
N LEU A 245 -0.23 31.59 -10.80
CA LEU A 245 -0.68 30.21 -10.92
C LEU A 245 0.47 29.29 -11.32
N LEU A 246 0.50 28.07 -10.76
CA LEU A 246 1.58 27.11 -11.01
C LEU A 246 1.64 26.78 -12.51
N MET A 247 0.48 26.54 -13.13
CA MET A 247 0.37 26.22 -14.56
C MET A 247 0.87 27.35 -15.49
N ASN A 248 0.93 28.60 -15.02
CA ASN A 248 1.39 29.74 -15.82
C ASN A 248 2.88 30.07 -15.65
N ARG A 249 3.55 29.50 -14.65
CA ARG A 249 5.00 29.65 -14.49
C ARG A 249 5.79 28.84 -15.53
N GLY A 250 7.02 29.29 -15.79
CA GLY A 250 7.96 28.62 -16.70
C GLY A 250 8.27 27.18 -16.29
N ILE A 251 8.70 26.37 -17.27
CA ILE A 251 9.02 24.93 -17.13
C ILE A 251 9.92 24.65 -15.92
N LEU A 252 11.01 25.41 -15.77
CA LEU A 252 11.96 25.23 -14.66
C LEU A 252 11.34 25.53 -13.29
N ALA A 253 10.46 26.54 -13.20
CA ALA A 253 9.80 26.90 -11.95
C ALA A 253 8.81 25.83 -11.51
N ARG A 254 7.99 25.31 -12.44
CA ARG A 254 7.08 24.17 -12.19
C ARG A 254 7.87 22.91 -11.80
N ALA A 255 8.91 22.57 -12.55
CA ALA A 255 9.78 21.43 -12.26
C ALA A 255 10.44 21.54 -10.87
N LEU A 256 10.84 22.74 -10.44
CA LEU A 256 11.39 22.97 -9.10
C LEU A 256 10.33 22.79 -8.00
N VAL A 257 9.11 23.34 -8.15
CA VAL A 257 8.03 23.11 -7.16
C VAL A 257 7.68 21.62 -7.04
N ILE A 258 7.57 20.92 -8.16
CA ILE A 258 7.18 19.51 -8.19
C ILE A 258 8.29 18.59 -7.67
N SER A 259 9.57 18.88 -7.94
CA SER A 259 10.68 18.10 -7.37
C SER A 259 10.99 18.46 -5.90
N ALA A 260 10.49 19.58 -5.38
CA ALA A 260 10.85 20.06 -4.04
C ALA A 260 10.42 19.12 -2.90
N GLY A 261 9.30 18.40 -3.01
CA GLY A 261 8.90 17.40 -2.02
C GLY A 261 9.86 16.20 -1.96
N VAL A 262 10.29 15.69 -3.12
CA VAL A 262 11.32 14.65 -3.20
C VAL A 262 12.65 15.14 -2.60
N ILE A 263 13.07 16.35 -2.98
CA ILE A 263 14.30 16.97 -2.47
C ILE A 263 14.25 17.16 -0.94
N ALA A 264 13.11 17.60 -0.39
CA ALA A 264 12.91 17.75 1.05
C ALA A 264 13.08 16.42 1.79
N ASN A 265 12.50 15.33 1.29
CA ASN A 265 12.65 13.99 1.88
C ASN A 265 14.11 13.48 1.82
N ILE A 266 14.82 13.74 0.73
CA ILE A 266 16.25 13.39 0.60
C ILE A 266 17.10 14.13 1.63
N ILE A 267 16.90 15.45 1.76
CA ILE A 267 17.60 16.30 2.74
C ILE A 267 17.24 15.87 4.17
N PHE A 268 15.98 15.54 4.43
CA PHE A 268 15.52 15.14 5.76
C PHE A 268 16.03 13.75 6.15
N ALA A 269 16.02 12.77 5.24
CA ALA A 269 16.67 11.47 5.44
C ALA A 269 18.15 11.62 5.80
N TYR A 270 18.90 12.40 5.03
CA TYR A 270 20.31 12.64 5.30
C TYR A 270 20.53 13.33 6.66
N THR A 271 19.67 14.30 7.00
CA THR A 271 19.71 15.02 8.29
C THR A 271 19.42 14.09 9.48
N ILE A 272 18.45 13.17 9.34
CA ILE A 272 18.13 12.14 10.33
C ILE A 272 19.34 11.23 10.57
N LEU A 273 19.98 10.73 9.50
CA LEU A 273 21.15 9.85 9.58
C LEU A 273 22.37 10.58 10.17
N PHE A 274 22.63 11.82 9.74
CA PHE A 274 23.70 12.65 10.29
C PHE A 274 23.50 12.93 11.78
N GLY A 275 22.27 13.27 12.20
CA GLY A 275 21.89 13.40 13.60
C GLY A 275 22.05 12.10 14.38
N GLN A 276 21.67 10.96 13.81
CA GLN A 276 21.83 9.64 14.41
C GLN A 276 23.32 9.33 14.67
N VAL A 277 24.18 9.50 13.68
CA VAL A 277 25.62 9.21 13.76
C VAL A 277 26.31 10.03 14.86
N LEU A 278 25.90 11.28 15.07
CA LEU A 278 26.41 12.16 16.12
C LEU A 278 25.87 11.81 17.52
N THR A 279 24.58 11.48 17.63
CA THR A 279 23.89 11.36 18.93
C THR A 279 23.91 9.93 19.48
N VAL A 280 23.44 8.97 18.70
CA VAL A 280 23.25 7.56 19.11
C VAL A 280 24.37 6.66 18.57
N GLY A 281 24.89 6.98 17.39
CA GLY A 281 25.82 6.17 16.61
C GLY A 281 25.11 5.18 15.67
N LEU A 282 25.86 4.65 14.71
CA LEU A 282 25.42 3.55 13.87
C LEU A 282 25.74 2.21 14.53
N VAL A 283 24.91 1.20 14.28
CA VAL A 283 25.23 -0.19 14.66
C VAL A 283 26.13 -0.76 13.56
N GLU A 284 27.41 -0.87 13.85
CA GLU A 284 28.42 -1.42 12.95
C GLU A 284 28.79 -2.84 13.37
N GLN A 285 29.05 -3.70 12.38
CA GLN A 285 29.61 -5.03 12.60
C GLN A 285 31.11 -4.89 12.81
N GLU A 286 31.55 -4.90 14.06
CA GLU A 286 32.97 -4.97 14.40
C GLU A 286 33.42 -6.42 14.21
N TYR A 287 34.05 -6.68 13.06
CA TYR A 287 34.64 -7.97 12.76
C TYR A 287 35.73 -8.33 13.77
N ILE A 288 35.70 -9.57 14.25
CA ILE A 288 36.66 -10.18 15.16
C ILE A 288 37.39 -11.26 14.34
N PRO A 289 38.69 -11.55 14.58
CA PRO A 289 39.39 -12.60 13.84
C PRO A 289 38.64 -13.95 13.84
N GLY A 290 38.67 -14.63 12.70
CA GLY A 290 38.08 -15.93 12.47
C GLY A 290 36.66 -15.96 11.90
N VAL A 291 36.16 -17.17 11.71
CA VAL A 291 34.84 -17.47 11.12
C VAL A 291 34.09 -18.40 12.06
N VAL A 292 32.84 -18.07 12.38
CA VAL A 292 31.98 -18.88 13.27
C VAL A 292 31.32 -19.98 12.45
N ILE A 293 31.12 -21.14 13.06
CA ILE A 293 30.33 -22.26 12.53
C ILE A 293 29.02 -22.36 13.32
N PRO A 294 27.88 -21.79 12.84
CA PRO A 294 26.61 -21.88 13.56
C PRO A 294 26.00 -23.28 13.54
N GLU A 295 26.21 -24.04 12.46
CA GLU A 295 25.59 -25.34 12.24
C GLU A 295 26.53 -26.27 11.45
N ILE A 296 26.48 -27.56 11.76
CA ILE A 296 27.25 -28.61 11.09
C ILE A 296 26.29 -29.69 10.58
N ILE A 297 26.41 -30.02 9.30
CA ILE A 297 25.61 -31.06 8.68
C ILE A 297 26.06 -32.42 9.24
N ALA A 298 25.14 -33.21 9.78
CA ALA A 298 25.45 -34.53 10.34
C ALA A 298 26.13 -35.45 9.31
N ARG A 299 27.14 -36.22 9.74
CA ARG A 299 27.95 -37.16 8.92
C ARG A 299 28.87 -36.51 7.87
N SER A 300 28.94 -35.18 7.81
CA SER A 300 29.87 -34.43 6.95
C SER A 300 31.33 -34.61 7.34
N ALA A 301 32.27 -34.22 6.46
CA ALA A 301 33.69 -34.19 6.79
C ALA A 301 34.02 -33.35 8.04
N ALA A 302 33.34 -32.23 8.29
CA ALA A 302 33.48 -31.45 9.53
C ALA A 302 33.03 -32.23 10.77
N SER A 303 31.86 -32.88 10.69
CA SER A 303 31.33 -33.72 11.77
C SER A 303 32.25 -34.90 12.08
N ARG A 304 32.83 -35.54 11.05
CA ARG A 304 33.82 -36.63 11.21
C ARG A 304 35.20 -36.12 11.69
N GLY A 305 35.53 -34.86 11.39
CA GLY A 305 36.73 -34.19 11.87
C GLY A 305 36.64 -33.73 13.33
N GLY A 306 35.44 -33.69 13.93
CA GLY A 306 35.23 -33.27 15.32
C GLY A 306 35.04 -31.75 15.51
N LEU A 307 34.66 -31.02 14.45
CA LEU A 307 34.10 -29.68 14.62
C LEU A 307 32.73 -29.76 15.30
N GLU A 308 32.42 -28.73 16.09
CA GLU A 308 31.15 -28.55 16.80
C GLU A 308 30.52 -27.20 16.44
N ALA A 309 29.19 -27.12 16.57
CA ALA A 309 28.47 -25.86 16.39
C ALA A 309 28.87 -24.87 17.50
N GLY A 310 29.19 -23.64 17.12
CA GLY A 310 29.77 -22.61 17.98
C GLY A 310 31.29 -22.44 17.83
N ASP A 311 32.00 -23.36 17.15
CA ASP A 311 33.44 -23.23 16.91
C ASP A 311 33.78 -21.98 16.09
N VAL A 312 34.87 -21.31 16.47
CA VAL A 312 35.44 -20.17 15.74
C VAL A 312 36.75 -20.57 15.10
N VAL A 313 36.77 -20.74 13.78
CA VAL A 313 37.98 -21.05 12.99
C VAL A 313 38.84 -19.80 12.89
N LEU A 314 40.07 -19.86 13.40
CA LEU A 314 41.03 -18.74 13.40
C LEU A 314 42.12 -18.90 12.34
N SER A 315 42.46 -20.12 11.95
CA SER A 315 43.31 -20.38 10.78
C SER A 315 42.96 -21.71 10.11
N VAL A 316 43.27 -21.81 8.81
CA VAL A 316 43.14 -23.04 8.01
C VAL A 316 44.40 -23.22 7.17
N ALA A 317 45.02 -24.40 7.20
CA ALA A 317 46.26 -24.72 6.49
C ALA A 317 47.41 -23.71 6.73
N GLY A 318 47.48 -23.11 7.92
CA GLY A 318 48.45 -22.07 8.28
C GLY A 318 48.09 -20.65 7.79
N LYS A 319 47.03 -20.48 6.99
CA LYS A 319 46.48 -19.16 6.62
C LYS A 319 45.59 -18.63 7.74
N SER A 320 46.00 -17.53 8.37
CA SER A 320 45.22 -16.85 9.41
C SER A 320 44.00 -16.13 8.84
N LEU A 321 42.87 -16.22 9.54
CA LEU A 321 41.60 -15.59 9.18
C LEU A 321 41.44 -14.30 10.01
N GLY A 322 41.62 -13.17 9.35
CA GLY A 322 41.66 -11.85 9.99
C GLY A 322 40.31 -11.32 10.45
N ALA A 323 40.33 -10.11 11.01
CA ALA A 323 39.12 -9.34 11.37
C ALA A 323 38.50 -8.69 10.11
N THR A 324 38.18 -9.48 9.09
CA THR A 324 37.75 -8.99 7.77
C THR A 324 36.57 -9.77 7.23
N GLU A 325 35.74 -9.07 6.44
CA GLU A 325 34.63 -9.68 5.69
C GLU A 325 35.10 -10.76 4.68
N SER A 326 36.33 -10.63 4.17
CA SER A 326 36.93 -11.62 3.25
C SER A 326 37.12 -12.99 3.89
N SER A 327 37.28 -13.07 5.22
CA SER A 327 37.73 -14.28 5.90
C SER A 327 36.81 -15.49 5.72
N VAL A 328 35.51 -15.27 5.47
CA VAL A 328 34.58 -16.35 5.12
C VAL A 328 34.88 -16.90 3.72
N PHE A 329 35.15 -16.04 2.74
CA PHE A 329 35.52 -16.43 1.38
C PHE A 329 36.90 -17.09 1.36
N ASP A 330 37.88 -16.50 2.07
CA ASP A 330 39.22 -17.06 2.24
C ASP A 330 39.20 -18.50 2.79
N LEU A 331 38.32 -18.78 3.77
CA LEU A 331 38.12 -20.11 4.32
C LEU A 331 37.43 -21.05 3.31
N VAL A 332 36.35 -20.60 2.68
CA VAL A 332 35.59 -21.37 1.68
C VAL A 332 36.47 -21.80 0.51
N ASP A 333 37.26 -20.89 -0.03
CA ASP A 333 38.10 -21.18 -1.20
C ASP A 333 39.28 -22.10 -0.84
N THR A 334 39.90 -21.92 0.34
CA THR A 334 40.91 -22.86 0.85
C THR A 334 40.37 -24.29 1.00
N ILE A 335 39.09 -24.44 1.39
CA ILE A 335 38.41 -25.74 1.49
C ILE A 335 38.11 -26.32 0.10
N LYS A 336 37.61 -25.51 -0.84
CA LYS A 336 37.30 -25.94 -2.21
C LYS A 336 38.52 -26.45 -2.96
N ASP A 337 39.66 -25.78 -2.80
CA ASP A 337 40.91 -26.05 -3.52
C ASP A 337 41.64 -27.31 -3.03
N ASN A 338 41.21 -27.91 -1.92
CA ASN A 338 41.86 -29.06 -1.28
C ASN A 338 40.94 -30.27 -1.05
N PRO A 339 40.23 -30.79 -2.09
CA PRO A 339 39.42 -31.99 -1.95
C PRO A 339 40.29 -33.20 -1.59
N GLY A 340 39.84 -34.00 -0.64
CA GLY A 340 40.52 -35.24 -0.23
C GLY A 340 41.87 -35.06 0.47
N ARG A 341 42.31 -33.82 0.76
CA ARG A 341 43.56 -33.53 1.47
C ARG A 341 43.28 -33.09 2.91
N PRO A 342 43.98 -33.63 3.93
CA PRO A 342 43.78 -33.20 5.31
C PRO A 342 44.30 -31.77 5.50
N LEU A 343 43.40 -30.86 5.86
CA LEU A 343 43.68 -29.48 6.24
C LEU A 343 43.74 -29.37 7.76
N ASP A 344 44.68 -28.60 8.29
CA ASP A 344 44.78 -28.31 9.72
C ASP A 344 44.00 -27.02 10.03
N PHE A 345 43.06 -27.09 10.96
CA PHE A 345 42.21 -25.99 11.41
C PHE A 345 42.58 -25.63 12.84
N GLN A 346 42.97 -24.38 13.08
CA GLN A 346 43.03 -23.87 14.45
C GLN A 346 41.70 -23.22 14.80
N ILE A 347 41.05 -23.74 15.82
CA ILE A 347 39.76 -23.26 16.30
C ILE A 347 39.84 -22.78 17.74
N ARG A 348 38.89 -21.92 18.12
CA ARG A 348 38.55 -21.62 19.51
C ARG A 348 37.13 -22.14 19.77
N ARG A 349 37.00 -23.01 20.78
CA ARG A 349 35.74 -23.60 21.23
C ARG A 349 35.33 -23.02 22.58
N GLU A 350 34.05 -22.76 22.79
CA GLU A 350 33.56 -22.30 24.09
C GLU A 350 33.83 -23.37 25.18
N GLY A 351 34.26 -22.92 26.37
CA GLY A 351 34.70 -23.81 27.45
C GLY A 351 36.16 -24.29 27.38
N PHE A 352 36.86 -24.08 26.26
CA PHE A 352 38.30 -24.36 26.13
C PHE A 352 39.09 -23.05 26.01
N PRO A 353 40.05 -22.76 26.92
CA PRO A 353 40.80 -21.50 26.89
C PRO A 353 41.88 -21.48 25.79
N ASP A 354 42.43 -22.66 25.45
CA ASP A 354 43.48 -22.82 24.45
C ASP A 354 42.93 -23.09 23.05
N LEU A 355 43.76 -22.83 22.03
CA LEU A 355 43.43 -23.14 20.63
C LEU A 355 43.53 -24.66 20.37
N LEU A 356 42.48 -25.22 19.78
CA LEU A 356 42.46 -26.62 19.36
C LEU A 356 42.89 -26.71 17.89
N SER A 357 43.83 -27.60 17.57
CA SER A 357 44.21 -27.93 16.18
C SER A 357 43.50 -29.21 15.75
N ILE A 358 42.67 -29.12 14.71
CA ILE A 358 41.83 -30.21 14.22
C ILE A 358 42.14 -30.47 12.74
N LYS A 359 42.39 -31.73 12.38
CA LYS A 359 42.61 -32.13 10.98
C LYS A 359 41.32 -32.58 10.33
N ILE A 360 40.94 -31.92 9.24
CA ILE A 360 39.69 -32.16 8.51
C ILE A 360 40.04 -32.39 7.05
N THR A 361 39.56 -33.51 6.49
CA THR A 361 39.73 -33.83 5.07
C THR A 361 38.42 -33.48 4.34
N PRO A 362 38.39 -32.44 3.47
CA PRO A 362 37.19 -32.10 2.72
C PRO A 362 36.72 -33.24 1.81
N ASP A 363 35.42 -33.50 1.81
CA ASP A 363 34.80 -34.48 0.92
C ASP A 363 34.81 -33.93 -0.52
N LEU A 364 35.10 -34.80 -1.50
CA LEU A 364 35.02 -34.47 -2.92
C LEU A 364 33.54 -34.40 -3.33
N ALA A 365 33.08 -33.23 -3.76
CA ALA A 365 31.72 -33.06 -4.27
C ALA A 365 31.65 -33.30 -5.79
N TYR A 366 30.43 -33.44 -6.31
CA TYR A 366 30.15 -33.72 -7.74
C TYR A 366 30.68 -32.65 -8.72
N ASP A 367 30.93 -31.43 -8.24
CA ASP A 367 31.54 -30.32 -8.98
C ASP A 367 33.08 -30.32 -8.92
N GLY A 368 33.69 -31.35 -8.30
CA GLY A 368 35.13 -31.48 -8.14
C GLY A 368 35.71 -30.68 -6.97
N ALA A 369 34.92 -29.83 -6.31
CA ALA A 369 35.37 -28.99 -5.21
C ALA A 369 35.35 -29.74 -3.87
N GLY A 370 36.27 -29.37 -2.96
CA GLY A 370 36.22 -29.82 -1.56
C GLY A 370 35.07 -29.20 -0.79
N LYS A 371 34.36 -30.00 0.03
CA LYS A 371 33.29 -29.53 0.93
C LYS A 371 33.40 -30.19 2.30
N ILE A 372 33.27 -29.40 3.37
CA ILE A 372 33.29 -29.92 4.75
C ILE A 372 31.89 -30.05 5.38
N GLY A 373 30.85 -29.47 4.79
CA GLY A 373 29.46 -29.58 5.26
C GLY A 373 29.16 -28.83 6.56
N VAL A 374 29.49 -27.53 6.58
CA VAL A 374 29.17 -26.59 7.67
C VAL A 374 28.46 -25.37 7.11
N GLN A 375 27.64 -24.71 7.94
CA GLN A 375 27.27 -23.33 7.73
C GLN A 375 28.39 -22.44 8.29
N LEU A 376 28.70 -21.33 7.61
CA LEU A 376 29.69 -20.35 8.06
C LEU A 376 29.01 -19.00 8.27
N SER A 377 29.38 -18.29 9.32
CA SER A 377 29.00 -16.90 9.54
C SER A 377 30.20 -16.05 9.94
N LYS A 378 30.12 -14.75 9.64
CA LYS A 378 31.17 -13.79 9.97
C LYS A 378 31.28 -13.68 11.50
N ASN A 379 32.48 -13.77 12.04
CA ASN A 379 32.70 -13.48 13.46
C ASN A 379 32.63 -11.95 13.67
N ALA A 380 31.47 -11.44 14.09
CA ALA A 380 31.24 -10.02 14.26
C ALA A 380 30.47 -9.75 15.55
N ARG A 381 30.87 -8.72 16.31
CA ARG A 381 30.05 -8.16 17.37
C ARG A 381 29.34 -6.90 16.88
N LEU A 382 28.08 -6.72 17.26
CA LEU A 382 27.37 -5.49 17.04
C LEU A 382 27.88 -4.43 18.01
N ARG A 383 28.47 -3.36 17.50
CA ARG A 383 28.95 -2.22 18.30
C ARG A 383 28.33 -0.94 17.79
N ARG A 384 27.86 -0.09 18.71
CA ARG A 384 27.48 1.28 18.36
C ARG A 384 28.73 2.14 18.22
N VAL A 385 28.92 2.73 17.04
CA VAL A 385 30.02 3.66 16.74
C VAL A 385 29.41 5.03 16.50
N LYS A 386 29.75 5.98 17.37
CA LYS A 386 29.47 7.41 17.15
C LYS A 386 30.64 8.02 16.39
N ALA A 387 30.37 9.00 15.54
CA ALA A 387 31.46 9.75 14.92
C ALA A 387 32.20 10.62 15.95
N ALA A 388 33.53 10.66 15.88
CA ALA A 388 34.37 11.48 16.73
C ALA A 388 34.41 12.95 16.29
N ASN A 389 34.08 13.24 15.02
CA ASN A 389 34.08 14.59 14.45
C ASN A 389 33.08 14.73 13.29
N LEU A 390 32.82 15.97 12.85
CA LEU A 390 31.86 16.28 11.78
C LEU A 390 32.23 15.68 10.41
N GLY A 391 33.52 15.49 10.12
CA GLY A 391 33.99 14.87 8.87
C GLY A 391 33.67 13.39 8.82
N GLU A 392 34.01 12.66 9.89
CA GLU A 392 33.62 11.26 10.06
C GLU A 392 32.09 11.09 10.09
N ALA A 393 31.37 12.02 10.74
CA ALA A 393 29.91 12.01 10.75
C ALA A 393 29.32 12.13 9.34
N THR A 394 29.87 13.04 8.53
CA THR A 394 29.48 13.22 7.13
C THR A 394 29.77 11.96 6.31
N GLN A 395 30.95 11.35 6.48
CA GLN A 395 31.32 10.13 5.76
C GLN A 395 30.43 8.94 6.15
N LYS A 396 30.24 8.68 7.45
CA LYS A 396 29.38 7.59 7.94
C LYS A 396 27.92 7.79 7.54
N ALA A 397 27.38 9.01 7.67
CA ALA A 397 26.01 9.32 7.24
C ALA A 397 25.83 9.19 5.71
N SER A 398 26.81 9.62 4.91
CA SER A 398 26.78 9.46 3.45
C SER A 398 26.84 8.00 3.03
N ASN A 399 27.74 7.20 3.63
CA ASN A 399 27.83 5.77 3.36
C ASN A 399 26.52 5.05 3.71
N GLU A 400 25.92 5.38 4.85
CA GLU A 400 24.66 4.79 5.29
C GLU A 400 23.47 5.24 4.43
N PHE A 401 23.40 6.52 4.08
CA PHE A 401 22.40 7.05 3.15
C PHE A 401 22.47 6.36 1.78
N MET A 402 23.68 6.17 1.24
CA MET A 402 23.89 5.43 -0.01
C MET A 402 23.51 3.95 0.13
N ARG A 403 23.86 3.30 1.25
CA ARG A 403 23.49 1.90 1.53
C ARG A 403 21.97 1.71 1.54
N LEU A 404 21.25 2.59 2.25
CA LEU A 404 19.78 2.56 2.31
C LEU A 404 19.14 2.89 0.95
N THR A 405 19.67 3.89 0.23
CA THR A 405 19.20 4.27 -1.11
C THR A 405 19.35 3.11 -2.10
N THR A 406 20.50 2.43 -2.10
CA THR A 406 20.71 1.21 -2.89
C THR A 406 19.74 0.10 -2.47
N THR A 407 19.58 -0.14 -1.16
CA THR A 407 18.65 -1.17 -0.64
C THR A 407 17.20 -0.93 -1.11
N VAL A 408 16.71 0.31 -1.02
CA VAL A 408 15.37 0.71 -1.48
C VAL A 408 15.25 0.54 -3.01
N THR A 409 16.24 1.01 -3.77
CA THR A 409 16.24 0.96 -5.23
C THR A 409 16.30 -0.48 -5.75
N GLU A 410 17.10 -1.34 -5.13
CA GLU A 410 17.18 -2.77 -5.44
C GLU A 410 15.89 -3.50 -5.08
N GLY A 411 15.27 -3.18 -3.93
CA GLY A 411 13.96 -3.71 -3.55
C GLY A 411 12.88 -3.36 -4.58
N LEU A 412 12.80 -2.10 -5.01
CA LEU A 412 11.88 -1.66 -6.07
C LEU A 412 12.18 -2.34 -7.42
N LYS A 413 13.45 -2.50 -7.79
CA LYS A 413 13.87 -3.23 -8.99
C LYS A 413 13.44 -4.71 -8.92
N GLN A 414 13.54 -5.36 -7.76
CA GLN A 414 13.07 -6.74 -7.57
C GLN A 414 11.55 -6.84 -7.66
N ILE A 415 10.79 -5.89 -7.09
CA ILE A 415 9.33 -5.82 -7.22
C ILE A 415 8.93 -5.71 -8.70
N PHE A 416 9.61 -4.86 -9.49
CA PHE A 416 9.27 -4.66 -10.90
C PHE A 416 9.64 -5.87 -11.78
N LEU A 417 10.84 -6.45 -11.60
CA LEU A 417 11.31 -7.56 -12.44
C LEU A 417 10.74 -8.93 -12.03
N ASN A 418 10.49 -9.14 -10.73
CA ASN A 418 10.05 -10.42 -10.15
C ASN A 418 8.73 -10.27 -9.37
N PHE A 419 7.77 -9.52 -9.93
CA PHE A 419 6.52 -9.13 -9.26
C PHE A 419 5.78 -10.31 -8.62
N ALA A 420 5.62 -11.42 -9.36
CA ALA A 420 4.91 -12.61 -8.88
C ALA A 420 5.52 -13.27 -7.63
N GLN A 421 6.80 -13.03 -7.33
CA GLN A 421 7.50 -13.55 -6.13
C GLN A 421 7.65 -12.50 -5.02
N THR A 422 7.25 -11.25 -5.29
CA THR A 422 7.58 -10.09 -4.44
C THR A 422 6.34 -9.28 -4.04
N ALA A 423 5.20 -9.44 -4.71
CA ALA A 423 3.95 -8.75 -4.38
C ALA A 423 3.48 -8.99 -2.93
N ASP A 424 3.68 -10.20 -2.39
CA ASP A 424 3.36 -10.54 -1.00
C ASP A 424 4.28 -9.84 0.02
N LYS A 425 5.46 -9.37 -0.42
CA LYS A 425 6.43 -8.63 0.42
C LYS A 425 6.20 -7.11 0.42
N LEU A 426 5.35 -6.59 -0.48
CA LEU A 426 4.92 -5.19 -0.41
C LEU A 426 4.23 -4.95 0.93
N SER A 427 4.60 -3.91 1.66
CA SER A 427 3.91 -3.50 2.89
C SER A 427 2.95 -2.37 2.59
N GLY A 428 1.68 -2.48 3.00
CA GLY A 428 0.74 -1.38 2.96
C GLY A 428 0.88 -0.46 4.19
N PRO A 429 0.07 0.61 4.28
CA PRO A 429 0.19 1.59 5.35
C PRO A 429 0.02 1.01 6.76
N VAL A 430 -0.80 -0.03 6.92
CA VAL A 430 -1.03 -0.72 8.19
C VAL A 430 0.21 -1.54 8.60
N ALA A 431 0.80 -2.30 7.66
CA ALA A 431 2.03 -3.04 7.93
C ALA A 431 3.21 -2.10 8.25
N ILE A 432 3.32 -0.95 7.57
CA ILE A 432 4.38 0.04 7.85
C ILE A 432 4.27 0.60 9.28
N VAL A 433 3.05 0.91 9.75
CA VAL A 433 2.80 1.34 11.13
C VAL A 433 3.14 0.22 12.14
N ALA A 434 2.82 -1.04 11.81
CA ALA A 434 3.16 -2.18 12.67
C ALA A 434 4.67 -2.40 12.80
N VAL A 435 5.41 -2.35 11.68
CA VAL A 435 6.88 -2.46 11.67
C VAL A 435 7.51 -1.30 12.45
N GLY A 436 7.04 -0.06 12.24
CA GLY A 436 7.55 1.09 12.97
C GLY A 436 7.28 1.03 14.47
N ALA A 437 6.15 0.44 14.90
CA ALA A 437 5.85 0.23 16.31
C ALA A 437 6.75 -0.84 16.96
N GLU A 438 7.06 -1.93 16.26
CA GLU A 438 8.02 -2.92 16.77
C GLU A 438 9.45 -2.35 16.85
N VAL A 439 9.83 -1.49 15.89
CA VAL A 439 11.08 -0.73 15.96
C VAL A 439 11.08 0.26 17.13
N ALA A 440 9.99 1.00 17.36
CA ALA A 440 9.84 1.91 18.49
C ALA A 440 10.02 1.23 19.85
N LYS A 441 9.54 -0.01 19.97
CA LYS A 441 9.64 -0.85 21.16
C LYS A 441 11.08 -1.31 21.47
N SER A 442 11.88 -1.52 20.42
CA SER A 442 13.18 -2.20 20.54
C SER A 442 14.35 -1.26 20.75
N ASP A 443 14.45 -0.16 19.99
CA ASP A 443 15.59 0.76 20.07
C ASP A 443 15.32 2.13 19.42
N ILE A 444 15.73 3.20 20.11
CA ILE A 444 15.67 4.56 19.55
C ILE A 444 16.57 4.72 18.32
N ALA A 445 17.71 4.01 18.23
CA ALA A 445 18.53 4.03 17.00
C ALA A 445 17.80 3.38 15.81
N GLY A 446 16.97 2.36 16.09
CA GLY A 446 16.05 1.78 15.12
C GLY A 446 15.04 2.80 14.60
N LEU A 447 14.49 3.67 15.45
CA LEU A 447 13.55 4.71 15.03
C LEU A 447 14.17 5.72 14.05
N PHE A 448 15.43 6.14 14.26
CA PHE A 448 16.14 6.97 13.27
C PHE A 448 16.25 6.25 11.92
N GLN A 449 16.61 4.96 11.93
CA GLN A 449 16.73 4.16 10.71
C GLN A 449 15.38 3.93 10.00
N PHE A 450 14.31 3.69 10.77
CA PHE A 450 12.95 3.59 10.25
C PHE A 450 12.49 4.91 9.62
N ALA A 451 12.74 6.05 10.28
CA ALA A 451 12.44 7.36 9.70
C ALA A 451 13.26 7.64 8.43
N ALA A 452 14.55 7.29 8.42
CA ALA A 452 15.42 7.47 7.26
C ALA A 452 15.01 6.60 6.07
N ILE A 453 14.78 5.29 6.27
CA ILE A 453 14.38 4.39 5.18
C ILE A 453 13.00 4.74 4.63
N VAL A 454 12.05 5.20 5.47
CA VAL A 454 10.74 5.67 5.00
C VAL A 454 10.85 6.95 4.17
N ASN A 455 11.68 7.92 4.58
CA ASN A 455 11.96 9.12 3.77
C ASN A 455 12.57 8.76 2.41
N ILE A 456 13.60 7.90 2.40
CA ILE A 456 14.28 7.46 1.18
C ILE A 456 13.30 6.70 0.28
N ASN A 457 12.47 5.82 0.84
CA ASN A 457 11.45 5.09 0.08
C ASN A 457 10.42 6.05 -0.54
N LEU A 458 9.88 7.01 0.24
CA LEU A 458 8.96 8.01 -0.28
C LEU A 458 9.59 8.89 -1.37
N ALA A 459 10.86 9.29 -1.21
CA ALA A 459 11.60 10.04 -2.23
C ALA A 459 11.81 9.21 -3.52
N VAL A 460 12.28 7.97 -3.42
CA VAL A 460 12.55 7.11 -4.59
C VAL A 460 11.25 6.74 -5.30
N VAL A 461 10.19 6.39 -4.56
CA VAL A 461 8.87 6.10 -5.13
C VAL A 461 8.29 7.35 -5.80
N ASN A 462 8.31 8.52 -5.16
CA ASN A 462 7.78 9.75 -5.76
C ASN A 462 8.63 10.26 -6.94
N THR A 463 9.88 9.81 -7.07
CA THR A 463 10.71 10.05 -8.27
C THR A 463 10.29 9.20 -9.47
N LEU A 464 9.55 8.10 -9.27
CA LEU A 464 9.15 7.22 -10.37
C LEU A 464 8.21 7.95 -11.35
N PRO A 465 8.33 7.70 -12.67
CA PRO A 465 7.50 8.30 -13.71
C PRO A 465 6.10 7.67 -13.77
N LEU A 466 5.43 7.60 -12.62
CA LEU A 466 4.09 7.03 -12.46
C LEU A 466 3.07 8.17 -12.30
N PRO A 467 1.91 8.12 -12.98
CA PRO A 467 0.85 9.08 -12.76
C PRO A 467 0.42 9.13 -11.29
N ALA A 468 0.01 10.32 -10.84
CA ALA A 468 -0.27 10.69 -9.44
C ALA A 468 0.93 10.80 -8.47
N LEU A 469 2.16 10.57 -8.94
CA LEU A 469 3.38 10.90 -8.19
C LEU A 469 4.09 12.12 -8.81
N ASP A 470 4.98 12.76 -8.06
CA ASP A 470 5.76 13.93 -8.51
C ASP A 470 6.54 13.65 -9.80
N GLY A 471 7.16 12.48 -9.90
CA GLY A 471 7.88 12.00 -11.08
C GLY A 471 6.98 11.84 -12.31
N GLY A 472 5.68 11.58 -12.11
CA GLY A 472 4.66 11.64 -13.15
C GLY A 472 4.46 13.06 -13.68
N TYR A 473 4.24 14.04 -12.79
CA TYR A 473 4.16 15.46 -13.19
C TYR A 473 5.46 15.95 -13.83
N PHE A 474 6.61 15.56 -13.29
CA PHE A 474 7.93 15.90 -13.84
C PHE A 474 8.12 15.33 -15.25
N LEU A 475 7.67 14.09 -15.51
CA LEU A 475 7.67 13.50 -16.85
C LEU A 475 6.79 14.31 -17.82
N LEU A 476 5.58 14.73 -17.40
CA LEU A 476 4.70 15.53 -18.24
C LEU A 476 5.31 16.90 -18.58
N ILE A 477 5.99 17.54 -17.62
CA ILE A 477 6.74 18.79 -17.86
C ILE A 477 7.95 18.56 -18.78
N ALA A 478 8.65 17.45 -18.65
CA ALA A 478 9.75 17.09 -19.55
C ALA A 478 9.24 16.86 -20.99
N LEU A 479 8.09 16.20 -21.16
CA LEU A 479 7.42 16.04 -22.45
C LEU A 479 6.94 17.37 -23.02
N GLU A 480 6.44 18.29 -22.19
CA GLU A 480 6.11 19.65 -22.61
C GLU A 480 7.35 20.39 -23.13
N ALA A 481 8.47 20.31 -22.39
CA ALA A 481 9.74 20.95 -22.75
C ALA A 481 10.29 20.44 -24.08
N LEU A 482 10.25 19.12 -24.31
CA LEU A 482 10.65 18.50 -25.58
C LEU A 482 9.74 18.89 -26.75
N ARG A 483 8.44 19.12 -26.49
CA ARG A 483 7.45 19.44 -27.51
C ARG A 483 7.29 20.95 -27.78
N GLY A 484 7.83 21.80 -26.90
CA GLY A 484 7.71 23.26 -26.97
C GLY A 484 6.29 23.81 -26.85
N LYS A 485 5.31 22.98 -26.42
CA LYS A 485 3.88 23.34 -26.32
C LYS A 485 3.23 22.65 -25.12
N LYS A 486 2.56 23.43 -24.26
CA LYS A 486 1.73 22.97 -23.11
C LYS A 486 0.85 21.77 -23.46
N LEU A 487 0.83 20.76 -22.59
CA LEU A 487 -0.10 19.64 -22.72
C LEU A 487 -1.55 20.14 -22.57
N PRO A 488 -2.53 19.61 -23.33
CA PRO A 488 -3.92 19.96 -23.10
C PRO A 488 -4.32 19.52 -21.69
N GLU A 489 -4.88 20.43 -20.90
CA GLU A 489 -5.19 20.17 -19.48
C GLU A 489 -6.01 18.90 -19.26
N GLY A 490 -6.96 18.60 -20.16
CA GLY A 490 -7.77 17.38 -20.07
C GLY A 490 -6.96 16.08 -20.20
N VAL A 491 -5.84 16.10 -20.94
CA VAL A 491 -4.93 14.95 -21.06
C VAL A 491 -4.08 14.81 -19.79
N GLU A 492 -3.52 15.91 -19.29
CA GLU A 492 -2.75 15.92 -18.03
C GLU A 492 -3.62 15.49 -16.83
N LYS A 493 -4.77 16.13 -16.63
CA LYS A 493 -5.75 15.79 -15.59
C LYS A 493 -6.25 14.35 -15.75
N GLY A 494 -6.45 13.87 -16.99
CA GLY A 494 -6.83 12.49 -17.28
C GLY A 494 -5.75 11.47 -16.88
N ILE A 495 -4.49 11.71 -17.25
CA ILE A 495 -3.35 10.86 -16.86
C ILE A 495 -3.22 10.82 -15.34
N MET A 496 -3.16 11.98 -14.68
CA MET A 496 -2.90 12.03 -13.23
C MET A 496 -4.07 11.48 -12.41
N SER A 497 -5.33 11.74 -12.77
CA SER A 497 -6.48 11.13 -12.11
C SER A 497 -6.55 9.60 -12.28
N SER A 498 -6.10 9.06 -13.42
CA SER A 498 -5.99 7.60 -13.60
C SER A 498 -4.96 6.98 -12.65
N GLY A 499 -3.86 7.69 -12.36
CA GLY A 499 -2.89 7.32 -11.35
C GLY A 499 -3.47 7.32 -9.94
N ILE A 500 -4.22 8.37 -9.57
CA ILE A 500 -4.83 8.48 -8.22
C ILE A 500 -5.79 7.31 -8.01
N LEU A 501 -6.62 7.00 -9.02
CA LEU A 501 -7.54 5.87 -8.97
C LEU A 501 -6.81 4.53 -8.80
N LEU A 502 -5.69 4.32 -9.51
CA LEU A 502 -4.87 3.12 -9.39
C LEU A 502 -4.22 3.01 -8.00
N LEU A 503 -3.62 4.10 -7.50
CA LEU A 503 -2.99 4.14 -6.17
C LEU A 503 -4.01 3.90 -5.05
N LEU A 504 -5.22 4.46 -5.16
CA LEU A 504 -6.32 4.20 -4.22
C LEU A 504 -6.78 2.73 -4.28
N ALA A 505 -6.93 2.16 -5.48
CA ALA A 505 -7.32 0.76 -5.63
C ALA A 505 -6.29 -0.20 -5.03
N VAL A 506 -5.00 0.00 -5.33
CA VAL A 506 -3.89 -0.78 -4.75
C VAL A 506 -3.81 -0.55 -3.24
N GLY A 507 -3.93 0.69 -2.78
CA GLY A 507 -3.91 1.05 -1.36
C GLY A 507 -5.00 0.36 -0.56
N ILE A 508 -6.24 0.30 -1.08
CA ILE A 508 -7.35 -0.42 -0.45
C ILE A 508 -7.07 -1.93 -0.39
N VAL A 509 -6.59 -2.54 -1.47
CA VAL A 509 -6.24 -3.97 -1.49
C VAL A 509 -5.15 -4.29 -0.46
N LEU A 510 -4.09 -3.48 -0.40
CA LEU A 510 -3.02 -3.64 0.58
C LEU A 510 -3.53 -3.43 2.01
N MET A 511 -4.34 -2.39 2.28
CA MET A 511 -4.92 -2.16 3.61
C MET A 511 -5.80 -3.33 4.07
N VAL A 512 -6.66 -3.88 3.20
CA VAL A 512 -7.51 -5.04 3.55
C VAL A 512 -6.64 -6.26 3.84
N ARG A 513 -5.68 -6.58 2.96
CA ARG A 513 -4.76 -7.71 3.14
C ARG A 513 -3.94 -7.59 4.42
N ASP A 514 -3.35 -6.42 4.68
CA ASP A 514 -2.57 -6.15 5.89
C ASP A 514 -3.44 -6.29 7.14
N THR A 515 -4.67 -5.79 7.12
CA THR A 515 -5.63 -5.89 8.24
C THR A 515 -6.00 -7.35 8.54
N LEU A 516 -6.23 -8.17 7.50
CA LEU A 516 -6.50 -9.61 7.64
C LEU A 516 -5.29 -10.39 8.16
N ASN A 517 -4.07 -9.87 7.96
CA ASN A 517 -2.83 -10.45 8.46
C ASN A 517 -2.47 -10.02 9.91
N LEU A 518 -3.24 -9.11 10.53
CA LEU A 518 -3.06 -8.77 11.94
C LEU A 518 -3.53 -9.95 12.82
N GLY A 519 -2.68 -10.40 13.75
CA GLY A 519 -2.99 -11.54 14.63
C GLY A 519 -4.31 -11.41 15.40
N ILE A 520 -4.67 -10.20 15.83
CA ILE A 520 -5.94 -9.89 16.50
C ILE A 520 -7.15 -10.23 15.60
N VAL A 521 -7.05 -9.97 14.29
CA VAL A 521 -8.11 -10.27 13.32
C VAL A 521 -8.15 -11.77 13.02
N GLN A 522 -7.00 -12.44 12.95
CA GLN A 522 -6.94 -13.90 12.78
C GLN A 522 -7.49 -14.67 14.00
N GLU A 523 -7.33 -14.12 15.21
CA GLU A 523 -7.87 -14.68 16.45
C GLU A 523 -9.39 -14.42 16.59
N LEU A 524 -9.90 -13.31 16.04
CA LEU A 524 -11.34 -13.02 15.93
C LEU A 524 -12.06 -13.79 14.80
N LEU A 525 -11.32 -14.30 13.82
CA LEU A 525 -11.85 -15.09 12.69
C LEU A 525 -11.74 -16.62 12.92
N ARG A 526 -11.19 -17.04 14.06
CA ARG A 526 -11.13 -18.44 14.52
C ARG A 526 -12.30 -18.78 15.44
#